data_AF-A0A957KY39-F1
#
_entry.id   AF-A0A957KY39-F1
#
_cell.length_a   1.000
_cell.length_b   1.000
_cell.length_c   1.000
_cell.angle_alpha   90.00
_cell.angle_beta   90.00
_cell.angle_gamma   90.00
#
_symmetry.space_group_name_H-M   'P 1'
#
loop_
_entity.id
_entity.type
_entity.pdbx_description
1 polymer ?
#
loop_
_entity_poly.entity_id
_entity_poly.type
_entity_poly.pdbx_seq_one_letter_code
_entity_poly.pdbx_strand_id
1 'polypeptide(L)'
;MTMKATLYHIDEKHRRDVGYVAGIEDFTLSRQGEIDATLIATDPTISLYCFDETQRQALFVQLPAHIDLTLEPFVYQSQYEYAERAYTLPLASFNALAKTLPAVARPIFVHITGRSGSTLLNHALNESGLVKSLAEPDVVSQFAALRHAAPNFHEHELTELAESTVRFLFKAHHGPDIQAHAIKFRNQGTLVMDIFQA
;
A
#
# COMPACT_ATOMS: atom_id res chain seq x y z
N MET A 1 3.28 -25.17 -5.92
CA MET A 1 3.09 -24.43 -7.20
C MET A 1 3.59 -23.02 -6.94
N THR A 2 4.60 -22.54 -7.67
CA THR A 2 5.21 -21.22 -7.42
C THR A 2 4.25 -20.12 -7.91
N MET A 3 3.87 -19.18 -7.05
CA MET A 3 3.04 -18.03 -7.44
C MET A 3 3.84 -17.12 -8.37
N LYS A 4 3.21 -16.65 -9.45
CA LYS A 4 3.85 -15.77 -10.44
C LYS A 4 3.28 -14.36 -10.34
N ALA A 5 4.16 -13.37 -10.45
CA ALA A 5 3.81 -11.97 -10.64
C ALA A 5 4.23 -11.52 -12.03
N THR A 6 3.48 -10.61 -12.63
CA THR A 6 3.86 -10.02 -13.91
C THR A 6 4.77 -8.83 -13.66
N LEU A 7 5.92 -8.79 -14.34
CA LEU A 7 6.87 -7.67 -14.29
C LEU A 7 6.61 -6.73 -15.47
N TYR A 8 6.64 -5.43 -15.20
CA TYR A 8 6.49 -4.37 -16.18
C TYR A 8 7.65 -3.37 -16.12
N HIS A 9 8.02 -2.87 -17.29
CA HIS A 9 8.70 -1.60 -17.42
C HIS A 9 7.66 -0.48 -17.36
N ILE A 10 8.02 0.64 -16.71
CA ILE A 10 7.21 1.85 -16.70
C ILE A 10 7.73 2.72 -17.85
N ASP A 11 6.96 2.79 -18.94
CA ASP A 11 7.32 3.58 -20.11
C ASP A 11 7.11 5.08 -19.84
N GLU A 12 5.98 5.40 -19.19
CA GLU A 12 5.58 6.77 -18.87
C GLU A 12 4.85 6.82 -17.53
N LYS A 13 4.92 7.99 -16.89
CA LYS A 13 4.20 8.33 -15.66
C LYS A 13 3.31 9.55 -15.95
N HIS A 14 2.00 9.44 -15.72
CA HIS A 14 1.04 10.46 -16.12
C HIS A 14 -0.12 10.63 -15.12
N ARG A 15 0.21 10.65 -13.83
CA ARG A 15 -0.76 10.90 -12.76
C ARG A 15 -1.53 12.20 -12.98
N ARG A 16 -2.87 12.11 -12.88
CA ARG A 16 -3.81 13.20 -13.20
C ARG A 16 -3.63 14.44 -12.33
N ASP A 17 -3.68 14.28 -11.01
CA ASP A 17 -3.42 15.30 -9.98
C ASP A 17 -3.24 14.61 -8.61
N VAL A 18 -2.56 15.26 -7.67
CA VAL A 18 -2.34 14.78 -6.29
C VAL A 18 -3.64 14.55 -5.51
N GLY A 19 -4.72 15.22 -5.88
CA GLY A 19 -6.06 15.08 -5.31
C GLY A 19 -6.76 13.76 -5.64
N TYR A 20 -6.37 13.08 -6.70
CA TYR A 20 -6.92 11.77 -7.07
C TYR A 20 -6.23 10.65 -6.31
N VAL A 21 -6.99 9.59 -6.05
CA VAL A 21 -6.47 8.36 -5.46
C VAL A 21 -5.61 7.65 -6.50
N ALA A 22 -4.45 7.16 -6.09
CA ALA A 22 -3.55 6.36 -6.93
C ALA A 22 -4.29 5.26 -7.70
N GLY A 23 -3.89 5.05 -8.95
CA GLY A 23 -4.48 4.06 -9.84
C GLY A 23 -3.47 3.47 -10.81
N ILE A 24 -3.81 2.35 -11.43
CA ILE A 24 -2.94 1.72 -12.44
C ILE A 24 -2.76 2.63 -13.66
N GLU A 25 -3.76 3.46 -13.94
CA GLU A 25 -3.74 4.49 -14.96
C GLU A 25 -2.76 5.62 -14.69
N ASP A 26 -2.05 5.64 -13.55
CA ASP A 26 -0.94 6.58 -13.35
C ASP A 26 0.30 6.21 -14.19
N PHE A 27 0.32 5.02 -14.79
CA PHE A 27 1.45 4.48 -15.53
C PHE A 27 1.07 3.93 -16.91
N THR A 28 1.94 4.15 -17.89
CA THR A 28 1.97 3.35 -19.12
C THR A 28 2.95 2.19 -18.91
N LEU A 29 2.47 0.95 -19.02
CA LEU A 29 3.22 -0.25 -18.65
C LEU A 29 3.46 -1.19 -19.83
N SER A 30 4.72 -1.55 -20.05
CA SER A 30 5.12 -2.58 -21.01
C SER A 30 5.53 -3.87 -20.30
N ARG A 31 4.83 -4.97 -20.58
CA ARG A 31 5.11 -6.29 -19.98
C ARG A 31 6.51 -6.77 -20.34
N GLN A 32 7.29 -7.13 -19.33
CA GLN A 32 8.66 -7.66 -19.48
C GLN A 32 8.75 -9.17 -19.21
N GLY A 33 7.78 -9.75 -18.51
CA GLY A 33 7.73 -11.18 -18.26
C GLY A 33 7.02 -11.56 -16.97
N GLU A 34 7.35 -12.72 -16.43
CA GLU A 34 6.86 -13.22 -15.14
C GLU A 34 8.02 -13.53 -14.21
N ILE A 35 7.84 -13.24 -12.94
CA ILE A 35 8.81 -13.50 -11.87
C ILE A 35 8.17 -14.35 -10.77
N ASP A 36 8.97 -14.87 -9.84
CA ASP A 36 8.46 -15.45 -8.61
C ASP A 36 7.85 -14.35 -7.73
N ALA A 37 6.59 -14.51 -7.34
CA ALA A 37 5.88 -13.54 -6.50
C ALA A 37 6.49 -13.45 -5.08
N THR A 38 7.25 -14.44 -4.62
CA THR A 38 7.97 -14.36 -3.35
C THR A 38 8.96 -13.20 -3.29
N LEU A 39 9.45 -12.72 -4.43
CA LEU A 39 10.26 -11.49 -4.51
C LEU A 39 9.49 -10.27 -3.99
N ILE A 40 8.21 -10.15 -4.33
CA ILE A 40 7.35 -9.05 -3.84
C ILE A 40 7.21 -9.09 -2.32
N ALA A 41 7.20 -10.27 -1.70
CA ALA A 41 7.13 -10.37 -0.24
C ALA A 41 8.47 -10.08 0.46
N THR A 42 9.60 -10.35 -0.20
CA THR A 42 10.93 -10.37 0.44
C THR A 42 11.79 -9.15 0.12
N ASP A 43 11.60 -8.52 -1.04
CA ASP A 43 12.35 -7.33 -1.43
C ASP A 43 11.74 -6.07 -0.78
N PRO A 44 12.44 -5.37 0.13
CA PRO A 44 11.90 -4.22 0.83
C PRO A 44 11.65 -3.01 -0.10
N THR A 45 12.23 -2.99 -1.30
CA THR A 45 12.08 -1.89 -2.26
C THR A 45 10.77 -1.95 -3.04
N ILE A 46 10.09 -3.09 -3.05
CA ILE A 46 8.82 -3.28 -3.75
C ILE A 46 7.67 -2.90 -2.80
N SER A 47 6.94 -1.83 -3.11
CA SER A 47 5.88 -1.28 -2.27
C SER A 47 4.50 -1.41 -2.92
N LEU A 48 3.47 -1.73 -2.13
CA LEU A 48 2.08 -1.81 -2.60
C LEU A 48 1.57 -0.41 -2.93
N TYR A 49 1.19 -0.18 -4.19
CA TYR A 49 0.77 1.12 -4.69
C TYR A 49 -0.75 1.27 -4.73
N CYS A 50 -1.43 0.35 -5.41
CA CYS A 50 -2.89 0.41 -5.61
C CYS A 50 -3.46 -0.96 -6.00
N PHE A 51 -4.78 -1.04 -6.10
CA PHE A 51 -5.53 -2.14 -6.69
C PHE A 51 -6.08 -1.75 -8.07
N ASP A 52 -6.00 -2.67 -9.01
CA ASP A 52 -6.75 -2.65 -10.27
C ASP A 52 -8.01 -3.49 -10.07
N GLU A 53 -9.14 -2.80 -9.86
CA GLU A 53 -10.45 -3.42 -9.67
C GLU A 53 -10.89 -4.21 -10.92
N THR A 54 -10.61 -3.69 -12.11
CA THR A 54 -11.08 -4.25 -13.38
C THR A 54 -10.42 -5.59 -13.65
N GLN A 55 -9.12 -5.68 -13.43
CA GLN A 55 -8.35 -6.93 -13.63
C GLN A 55 -8.25 -7.77 -12.35
N ARG A 56 -8.74 -7.26 -11.21
CA ARG A 56 -8.62 -7.87 -9.88
C ARG A 56 -7.16 -8.22 -9.55
N GLN A 57 -6.30 -7.20 -9.57
CA GLN A 57 -4.87 -7.32 -9.30
C GLN A 57 -4.41 -6.25 -8.30
N ALA A 58 -3.39 -6.58 -7.52
CA ALA A 58 -2.61 -5.60 -6.78
C ALA A 58 -1.44 -5.13 -7.64
N LEU A 59 -1.24 -3.81 -7.71
CA LEU A 59 -0.09 -3.18 -8.34
C LEU A 59 0.93 -2.79 -7.28
N PHE A 60 2.16 -3.22 -7.48
CA PHE A 60 3.31 -2.84 -6.70
C PHE A 60 4.28 -2.02 -7.56
N VAL A 61 5.02 -1.13 -6.93
CA VAL A 61 6.11 -0.39 -7.56
C VAL A 61 7.42 -0.65 -6.84
N GLN A 62 8.51 -0.82 -7.59
CA GLN A 62 9.85 -0.85 -7.01
C GLN A 62 10.41 0.56 -6.93
N LEU A 63 10.97 0.88 -5.77
CA LEU A 63 11.61 2.15 -5.47
C LEU A 63 13.13 1.97 -5.41
N PRO A 64 13.92 3.04 -5.54
CA PRO A 64 15.34 3.00 -5.23
C PRO A 64 15.57 2.60 -3.77
N ALA A 65 16.61 1.80 -3.51
CA ALA A 65 16.90 1.25 -2.18
C ALA A 65 17.17 2.30 -1.08
N HIS A 66 17.44 3.56 -1.45
CA HIS A 66 17.69 4.66 -0.52
C HIS A 66 16.43 5.42 -0.10
N ILE A 67 15.27 5.14 -0.70
CA ILE A 67 14.00 5.78 -0.35
C ILE A 67 13.37 5.07 0.85
N ASP A 68 13.13 5.83 1.92
CA ASP A 68 12.39 5.36 3.10
C ASP A 68 11.02 6.02 3.16
N LEU A 69 9.98 5.27 2.81
CA LEU A 69 8.59 5.74 2.80
C LEU A 69 8.08 6.19 4.18
N THR A 70 8.72 5.80 5.29
CA THR A 70 8.33 6.25 6.63
C THR A 70 8.70 7.71 6.88
N LEU A 71 9.65 8.25 6.12
CA LEU A 71 10.08 9.65 6.19
C LEU A 71 9.29 10.56 5.24
N GLU A 72 8.55 9.98 4.31
CA GLU A 72 7.82 10.70 3.28
C GLU A 72 6.52 11.31 3.83
N PRO A 73 6.19 12.58 3.47
CA PRO A 73 4.96 13.23 3.95
C PRO A 73 3.70 12.65 3.30
N PHE A 74 3.83 12.10 2.09
CA PHE A 74 2.77 11.51 1.27
C PHE A 74 3.30 10.27 0.54
N VAL A 75 3.09 9.10 1.13
CA VAL A 75 3.60 7.81 0.61
C VAL A 75 3.18 7.58 -0.83
N TYR A 76 1.92 7.84 -1.18
CA TYR A 76 1.42 7.66 -2.55
C TYR A 76 2.21 8.48 -3.58
N GLN A 77 2.61 9.69 -3.21
CA GLN A 77 3.26 10.62 -4.12
C GLN A 77 4.69 10.17 -4.36
N SER A 78 5.42 9.85 -3.28
CA SER A 78 6.79 9.37 -3.37
C SER A 78 6.87 8.02 -4.07
N GLN A 79 5.89 7.12 -3.86
CA GLN A 79 5.79 5.88 -4.62
C GLN A 79 5.68 6.14 -6.13
N TYR A 80 4.80 7.05 -6.55
CA TYR A 80 4.64 7.44 -7.95
C TYR A 80 5.93 8.06 -8.52
N GLU A 81 6.47 9.08 -7.84
CA GLU A 81 7.64 9.84 -8.29
C GLU A 81 8.86 8.95 -8.47
N TYR A 82 9.12 8.05 -7.51
CA TYR A 82 10.31 7.22 -7.49
C TYR A 82 10.14 5.81 -8.08
N ALA A 83 8.94 5.43 -8.56
CA ALA A 83 8.75 4.11 -9.17
C ALA A 83 9.71 3.85 -10.35
N GLU A 84 10.50 2.78 -10.29
CA GLU A 84 11.41 2.36 -11.36
C GLU A 84 10.84 1.22 -12.22
N ARG A 85 10.08 0.33 -11.57
CA ARG A 85 9.42 -0.84 -12.18
C ARG A 85 8.09 -1.07 -11.52
N ALA A 86 7.20 -1.78 -12.21
CA ALA A 86 5.91 -2.17 -11.67
C ALA A 86 5.71 -3.69 -11.71
N TYR A 87 4.92 -4.19 -10.78
CA TYR A 87 4.58 -5.61 -10.67
C TYR A 87 3.09 -5.75 -10.42
N THR A 88 2.44 -6.69 -11.09
CA THR A 88 1.06 -7.05 -10.75
C THR A 88 0.96 -8.47 -10.23
N LEU A 89 0.04 -8.65 -9.28
CA LEU A 89 -0.27 -9.93 -8.68
C LEU A 89 -1.80 -10.06 -8.57
N PRO A 90 -2.43 -11.16 -9.04
CA PRO A 90 -3.86 -11.38 -8.84
C PRO A 90 -4.24 -11.31 -7.36
N LEU A 91 -5.40 -10.74 -7.03
CA LEU A 91 -5.80 -10.52 -5.62
C LEU A 91 -5.83 -11.80 -4.78
N ALA A 92 -6.20 -12.93 -5.38
CA ALA A 92 -6.14 -14.23 -4.70
C ALA A 92 -4.71 -14.61 -4.29
N SER A 93 -3.74 -14.37 -5.19
CA SER A 93 -2.32 -14.60 -4.90
C SER A 93 -1.76 -13.55 -3.94
N PHE A 94 -2.23 -12.31 -4.01
CA PHE A 94 -1.93 -11.25 -3.05
C PHE A 94 -2.33 -11.65 -1.63
N ASN A 95 -3.59 -12.03 -1.40
CA ASN A 95 -4.06 -12.47 -0.07
C ASN A 95 -3.30 -13.70 0.43
N ALA A 96 -3.06 -14.67 -0.46
CA ALA A 96 -2.30 -15.87 -0.09
C ALA A 96 -0.84 -15.55 0.27
N LEU A 97 -0.20 -14.64 -0.45
CA LEU A 97 1.17 -14.21 -0.16
C LEU A 97 1.22 -13.36 1.12
N ALA A 98 0.24 -12.48 1.35
CA ALA A 98 0.17 -11.66 2.57
C ALA A 98 0.13 -12.50 3.85
N LYS A 99 -0.52 -13.67 3.83
CA LYS A 99 -0.56 -14.61 4.97
C LYS A 99 0.81 -15.15 5.36
N THR A 100 1.82 -15.04 4.50
CA THR A 100 3.21 -15.42 4.80
C THR A 100 3.99 -14.29 5.49
N LEU A 101 3.48 -13.06 5.43
CA LEU A 101 4.09 -11.90 6.07
C LEU A 101 3.72 -11.86 7.56
N PRO A 102 4.55 -11.22 8.41
CA PRO A 102 4.20 -11.04 9.81
C PRO A 102 2.88 -10.28 9.95
N ALA A 103 2.09 -10.65 10.96
CA ALA A 103 0.89 -9.89 11.30
C ALA A 103 1.28 -8.54 11.89
N VAL A 104 0.49 -7.51 11.59
CA VAL A 104 0.63 -6.19 12.21
C VAL A 104 -0.17 -6.19 13.51
N ALA A 105 0.54 -6.31 14.62
CA ALA A 105 -0.07 -6.24 15.95
C ALA A 105 -0.38 -4.78 16.29
N ARG A 106 -1.63 -4.51 16.73
CA ARG A 106 -2.08 -3.20 17.24
C ARG A 106 -1.91 -2.06 16.22
N PRO A 107 -2.63 -2.10 15.09
CA PRO A 107 -2.60 -0.99 14.14
C PRO A 107 -3.15 0.29 14.78
N ILE A 108 -2.46 1.41 14.57
CA ILE A 108 -2.88 2.75 14.97
C ILE A 108 -3.40 3.46 13.73
N PHE A 109 -4.68 3.78 13.73
CA PHE A 109 -5.32 4.45 12.61
C PHE A 109 -5.47 5.94 12.90
N VAL A 110 -4.80 6.77 12.11
CA VAL A 110 -4.70 8.21 12.34
C VAL A 110 -5.48 8.97 11.27
N HIS A 111 -6.51 9.71 11.68
CA HIS A 111 -7.11 10.74 10.85
C HIS A 111 -6.98 12.09 11.53
N ILE A 112 -6.45 13.06 10.79
CA ILE A 112 -6.24 14.43 11.25
C ILE A 112 -6.65 15.36 10.12
N THR A 113 -7.41 16.41 10.44
CA THR A 113 -7.78 17.45 9.48
C THR A 113 -6.54 18.13 8.90
N GLY A 114 -6.62 18.57 7.64
CA GLY A 114 -5.50 19.22 6.97
C GLY A 114 -4.96 20.40 7.78
N ARG A 115 -3.63 20.56 7.79
CA ARG A 115 -2.89 21.63 8.49
C ARG A 115 -2.95 21.58 10.03
N SER A 116 -3.36 20.46 10.63
CA SER A 116 -3.41 20.27 12.09
C SER A 116 -2.21 19.49 12.65
N GLY A 117 -1.03 19.59 12.03
CA GLY A 117 0.21 18.98 12.53
C GLY A 117 0.36 17.47 12.28
N SER A 118 -0.35 16.92 11.29
CA SER A 118 -0.27 15.47 10.99
C SER A 118 1.11 15.00 10.53
N THR A 119 1.87 15.86 9.84
CA THR A 119 3.28 15.62 9.49
C THR A 119 4.16 15.52 10.73
N LEU A 120 3.97 16.44 11.71
CA LEU A 120 4.71 16.41 12.97
C LEU A 120 4.42 15.12 13.75
N LEU A 121 3.16 14.70 13.81
CA LEU A 121 2.81 13.43 14.46
C LEU A 121 3.48 12.24 13.76
N ASN A 122 3.46 12.18 12.42
CA ASN A 122 4.11 11.10 11.66
C ASN A 122 5.61 11.02 11.98
N HIS A 123 6.31 12.17 12.02
CA HIS A 123 7.72 12.22 12.43
C HIS A 123 7.90 11.75 13.87
N ALA A 124 7.10 12.26 14.83
CA ALA A 124 7.22 11.88 16.23
C ALA A 124 7.02 10.37 16.46
N LEU A 125 6.09 9.75 15.73
CA LEU A 125 5.87 8.30 15.79
C LEU A 125 7.10 7.54 15.26
N ASN A 126 7.63 7.92 14.10
CA ASN A 126 8.79 7.24 13.51
C ASN A 126 10.10 7.45 14.29
N GLU A 127 10.31 8.65 14.85
CA GLU A 127 11.49 8.98 15.68
C GLU A 127 11.49 8.25 17.03
N SER A 128 10.33 7.78 17.51
CA SER A 128 10.24 7.06 18.79
C SER A 128 11.04 5.74 18.81
N GLY A 129 11.32 5.17 17.64
CA GLY A 129 11.88 3.81 17.50
C GLY A 129 10.90 2.68 17.84
N LEU A 130 9.73 2.99 18.41
CA LEU A 130 8.72 2.02 18.86
C LEU A 130 7.57 1.84 17.85
N VAL A 131 7.34 2.83 16.99
CA VAL A 131 6.25 2.83 16.01
C VAL A 131 6.80 3.05 14.62
N LYS A 132 6.25 2.33 13.64
CA LYS A 132 6.47 2.62 12.22
C LYS A 132 5.20 3.19 11.61
N SER A 133 5.29 4.42 11.10
CA SER A 133 4.16 5.20 10.61
C SER A 133 4.30 5.49 9.13
N LEU A 134 3.24 5.23 8.37
CA LEU A 134 3.13 5.56 6.95
C LEU A 134 2.07 6.64 6.73
N ALA A 135 2.46 7.67 5.99
CA ALA A 135 1.65 8.84 5.77
C ALA A 135 0.87 8.75 4.43
N GLU A 136 -0.45 8.57 4.49
CA GLU A 136 -1.33 8.57 3.31
C GLU A 136 -0.92 7.55 2.23
N PRO A 137 -0.83 6.25 2.53
CA PRO A 137 -0.79 5.24 1.47
C PRO A 137 -2.15 5.20 0.74
N ASP A 138 -2.19 5.58 -0.53
CA ASP A 138 -3.46 5.73 -1.27
C ASP A 138 -4.23 4.43 -1.48
N VAL A 139 -3.54 3.27 -1.50
CA VAL A 139 -4.19 1.96 -1.53
C VAL A 139 -5.23 1.79 -0.40
N VAL A 140 -5.02 2.46 0.74
CA VAL A 140 -5.98 2.45 1.85
C VAL A 140 -7.19 3.34 1.53
N SER A 141 -6.96 4.50 0.91
CA SER A 141 -8.04 5.39 0.45
C SER A 141 -8.92 4.74 -0.62
N GLN A 142 -8.37 3.81 -1.43
CA GLN A 142 -9.12 3.08 -2.44
C GLN A 142 -10.25 2.21 -1.87
N PHE A 143 -10.16 1.76 -0.60
CA PHE A 143 -11.22 0.96 0.00
C PHE A 143 -12.57 1.68 0.03
N ALA A 144 -12.58 3.01 0.10
CA ALA A 144 -13.83 3.77 0.00
C ALA A 144 -14.50 3.59 -1.37
N ALA A 145 -13.71 3.60 -2.45
CA ALA A 145 -14.21 3.32 -3.79
C ALA A 145 -14.59 1.83 -3.94
N LEU A 146 -13.75 0.91 -3.46
CA LEU A 146 -14.04 -0.53 -3.50
C LEU A 146 -15.32 -0.91 -2.73
N ARG A 147 -15.63 -0.22 -1.63
CA ARG A 147 -16.86 -0.49 -0.85
C ARG A 147 -18.12 0.07 -1.52
N HIS A 148 -18.03 1.25 -2.14
CA HIS A 148 -19.22 2.00 -2.56
C HIS A 148 -19.46 2.04 -4.06
N ALA A 149 -18.42 1.85 -4.88
CA ALA A 149 -18.49 1.96 -6.34
C ALA A 149 -18.21 0.63 -7.05
N ALA A 150 -17.49 -0.31 -6.41
CA ALA A 150 -17.20 -1.60 -6.98
C ALA A 150 -18.33 -2.61 -6.70
N PRO A 151 -19.12 -3.05 -7.70
CA PRO A 151 -20.24 -3.96 -7.48
C PRO A 151 -19.82 -5.37 -7.06
N ASN A 152 -18.54 -5.71 -7.24
CA ASN A 152 -18.02 -7.07 -7.13
C ASN A 152 -17.22 -7.33 -5.84
N PHE A 153 -17.14 -6.36 -4.93
CA PHE A 153 -16.48 -6.55 -3.64
C PHE A 153 -17.51 -6.69 -2.52
N HIS A 154 -17.45 -7.84 -1.85
CA HIS A 154 -18.25 -8.10 -0.66
C HIS A 154 -17.49 -7.74 0.61
N GLU A 155 -18.21 -7.48 1.71
CA GLU A 155 -17.61 -7.02 2.96
C GLU A 155 -16.52 -7.97 3.51
N HIS A 156 -16.76 -9.29 3.47
CA HIS A 156 -15.76 -10.28 3.90
C HIS A 156 -14.48 -10.25 3.05
N GLU A 157 -14.61 -9.99 1.75
CA GLU A 157 -13.48 -9.90 0.82
C GLU A 157 -12.70 -8.61 1.08
N LEU A 158 -13.39 -7.51 1.37
CA LEU A 158 -12.76 -6.25 1.76
C LEU A 158 -12.01 -6.38 3.08
N THR A 159 -12.54 -7.09 4.08
CA THR A 159 -11.83 -7.34 5.33
C THR A 159 -10.55 -8.16 5.11
N GLU A 160 -10.61 -9.25 4.34
CA GLU A 160 -9.41 -10.05 4.02
C GLU A 160 -8.38 -9.21 3.24
N LEU A 161 -8.84 -8.41 2.28
CA LEU A 161 -7.99 -7.55 1.49
C LEU A 161 -7.35 -6.44 2.36
N ALA A 162 -8.09 -5.87 3.31
CA ALA A 162 -7.60 -4.85 4.24
C ALA A 162 -6.51 -5.40 5.16
N GLU A 163 -6.72 -6.60 5.73
CA GLU A 163 -5.69 -7.27 6.53
C GLU A 163 -4.42 -7.51 5.69
N SER A 164 -4.59 -8.01 4.46
CA SER A 164 -3.49 -8.27 3.52
C SER A 164 -2.76 -6.98 3.12
N THR A 165 -3.51 -5.89 2.93
CA THR A 165 -2.98 -4.54 2.65
C THR A 165 -2.07 -4.07 3.77
N VAL A 166 -2.52 -4.14 5.01
CA VAL A 166 -1.75 -3.67 6.18
C VAL A 166 -0.46 -4.49 6.33
N ARG A 167 -0.51 -5.81 6.12
CA ARG A 167 0.69 -6.67 6.14
C ARG A 167 1.71 -6.27 5.06
N PHE A 168 1.26 -6.00 3.84
CA PHE A 168 2.14 -5.57 2.76
C PHE A 168 2.72 -4.17 2.97
N LEU A 169 1.94 -3.23 3.48
CA LEU A 169 2.40 -1.88 3.80
C LEU A 169 3.57 -1.91 4.81
N PHE A 170 3.54 -2.84 5.76
CA PHE A 170 4.56 -2.91 6.82
C PHE A 170 5.54 -4.08 6.71
N LYS A 171 5.57 -4.81 5.59
CA LYS A 171 6.40 -6.02 5.44
C LYS A 171 7.89 -5.81 5.78
N ALA A 172 8.44 -4.62 5.51
CA ALA A 172 9.83 -4.26 5.75
C ALA A 172 10.05 -3.54 7.09
N HIS A 173 9.00 -3.36 7.88
CA HIS A 173 8.95 -2.51 9.06
C HIS A 173 8.64 -3.30 10.34
N HIS A 174 9.06 -4.56 10.38
CA HIS A 174 9.04 -5.40 11.57
C HIS A 174 10.43 -5.44 12.20
N GLY A 175 10.48 -5.45 13.54
CA GLY A 175 11.72 -5.53 14.30
C GLY A 175 11.43 -5.81 15.77
N PRO A 176 12.42 -6.25 16.56
CA PRO A 176 12.23 -6.57 17.98
C PRO A 176 11.75 -5.38 18.81
N ASP A 177 12.11 -4.16 18.40
CA ASP A 177 11.78 -2.93 19.12
C ASP A 177 10.46 -2.27 18.64
N ILE A 178 9.91 -2.73 17.50
CA ILE A 178 8.67 -2.17 16.94
C ILE A 178 7.46 -2.77 17.66
N GLN A 179 6.70 -1.90 18.33
CA GLN A 179 5.54 -2.30 19.14
C GLN A 179 4.19 -2.05 18.45
N ALA A 180 4.14 -1.15 17.47
CA ALA A 180 2.93 -0.83 16.73
C ALA A 180 3.24 -0.27 15.34
N HIS A 181 2.23 -0.29 14.48
CA HIS A 181 2.28 0.28 13.13
C HIS A 181 1.15 1.29 12.97
N ALA A 182 1.46 2.47 12.43
CA ALA A 182 0.50 3.55 12.28
C ALA A 182 0.24 3.87 10.81
N ILE A 183 -1.02 4.03 10.43
CA ILE A 183 -1.41 4.48 9.09
C ILE A 183 -2.16 5.80 9.25
N LYS A 184 -1.61 6.85 8.63
CA LYS A 184 -2.33 8.12 8.48
C LYS A 184 -3.18 8.07 7.22
N PHE A 185 -4.48 8.27 7.35
CA PHE A 185 -5.40 8.25 6.22
C PHE A 185 -5.56 9.63 5.58
N ARG A 186 -5.93 9.64 4.30
CA ARG A 186 -6.62 10.77 3.69
C ARG A 186 -8.07 10.81 4.16
N ASN A 187 -8.82 11.85 3.79
CA ASN A 187 -10.21 12.04 4.21
C ASN A 187 -11.10 10.81 3.92
N GLN A 188 -10.88 10.14 2.78
CA GLN A 188 -11.61 8.95 2.34
C GLN A 188 -11.49 7.79 3.34
N GLY A 189 -10.37 7.67 4.06
CA GLY A 189 -10.15 6.57 4.99
C GLY A 189 -11.17 6.53 6.15
N THR A 190 -11.74 7.69 6.52
CA THR A 190 -12.79 7.76 7.54
C THR A 190 -14.05 6.98 7.19
N LEU A 191 -14.28 6.68 5.90
CA LEU A 191 -15.44 5.92 5.42
C LEU A 191 -15.28 4.40 5.57
N VAL A 192 -14.06 3.94 5.87
CA VAL A 192 -13.69 2.52 5.82
C VAL A 192 -12.87 2.07 7.03
N MET A 193 -12.74 2.89 8.07
CA MET A 193 -11.99 2.54 9.28
C MET A 193 -12.50 1.27 9.96
N ASP A 194 -13.80 1.01 9.87
CA ASP A 194 -14.44 -0.19 10.39
C ASP A 194 -13.90 -1.47 9.72
N ILE A 195 -13.60 -1.43 8.43
CA ILE A 195 -13.04 -2.58 7.69
C ILE A 195 -11.64 -2.94 8.21
N PHE A 196 -10.86 -1.94 8.61
CA PHE A 196 -9.49 -2.13 9.12
C PHE A 196 -9.44 -2.49 10.62
N GLN A 197 -10.58 -2.46 11.33
CA GLN A 197 -10.71 -2.80 12.74
C GLN A 197 -11.42 -4.13 13.00
N ALA A 198 -11.95 -4.77 11.94
CA ALA A 198 -12.70 -6.03 12.00
C ALA A 198 -11.80 -7.23 12.31
#